data_AF-A0A0F9LQ01-F1
#
_entry.id   AF-A0A0F9LQ01-F1
#
_cell.length_a   1.000
_cell.length_b   1.000
_cell.length_c   1.000
_cell.angle_alpha   90.00
_cell.angle_beta   90.00
_cell.angle_gamma   90.00
#
_symmetry.space_group_name_H-M   'P 1'
#
loop_
_entity.id
_entity.type
_entity.pdbx_description
1 polymer ?
#
loop_
_entity_poly.entity_id
_entity_poly.type
_entity_poly.pdbx_seq_one_letter_code
_entity_poly.pdbx_strand_id
1 'polypeptide(L)'
;LFSTIIHNYKTCLTLNYIKALIYIFHGLYKDAIRQYDFTEELAEIYNDDKLKLKCSIGKAIALYLQGDDRDTAMAIMDEISSMDLDENFLDAVIVFSELGDYFLALGHSQIAANLYNQALEVSIDYKLSFKSEILIEKLKRAYISTVLEGYSADDMVDKLDLLLDKAYIIKDVEKYNDQIKKISSFNMLFYTPFPYITGKKRVIPYSKLPKELKEDYLEVVYFEYISENKEQILFIVSHYELGLLGIKVKTSENVTGVAENYTLKIKPTAKAKIYEPDETLKNDFLIRAIIEIIQKDKVKINYSLPSFFKQLNL
;
A
#
# COMPACT_ATOMS: atom_id res chain seq x y z
N LEU A 1 -9.90 -21.95 -20.14
CA LEU A 1 -10.24 -23.18 -20.89
C LEU A 1 -9.53 -24.41 -20.32
N PHE A 2 -8.20 -24.54 -20.41
CA PHE A 2 -7.49 -25.72 -19.88
C PHE A 2 -7.66 -25.90 -18.35
N SER A 3 -7.53 -24.81 -17.56
CA SER A 3 -7.76 -24.84 -16.10
C SER A 3 -9.21 -25.19 -15.72
N THR A 4 -10.17 -24.74 -16.52
CA THR A 4 -11.60 -25.05 -16.42
C THR A 4 -11.86 -26.54 -16.71
N ILE A 5 -11.16 -27.09 -17.71
CA ILE A 5 -11.25 -28.49 -18.14
C ILE A 5 -10.66 -29.45 -17.09
N ILE A 6 -9.67 -29.02 -16.30
CA ILE A 6 -9.05 -29.84 -15.24
C ILE A 6 -9.66 -29.59 -13.84
N HIS A 7 -10.83 -28.95 -13.76
CA HIS A 7 -11.51 -28.58 -12.51
C HIS A 7 -10.69 -27.70 -11.54
N ASN A 8 -9.68 -26.98 -12.02
CA ASN A 8 -8.95 -26.01 -11.23
C ASN A 8 -9.60 -24.62 -11.34
N TYR A 9 -10.82 -24.52 -10.81
CA TYR A 9 -11.63 -23.31 -10.86
C TYR A 9 -10.97 -22.15 -10.10
N LYS A 10 -10.30 -22.42 -8.97
CA LYS A 10 -9.59 -21.39 -8.19
C LYS A 10 -8.52 -20.68 -9.02
N THR A 11 -7.62 -21.43 -9.66
CA THR A 11 -6.61 -20.81 -10.54
C THR A 11 -7.25 -20.08 -11.72
N CYS A 12 -8.35 -20.59 -12.29
CA CYS A 12 -9.07 -19.91 -13.37
C CYS A 12 -9.62 -18.55 -12.91
N LEU A 13 -10.29 -18.51 -11.77
CA LEU A 13 -10.83 -17.30 -11.16
C LEU A 13 -9.73 -16.28 -10.84
N THR A 14 -8.66 -16.73 -10.17
CA THR A 14 -7.49 -15.92 -9.83
C THR A 14 -6.85 -15.30 -11.08
N LEU A 15 -6.63 -16.06 -12.15
CA LEU A 15 -6.01 -15.56 -13.38
C LEU A 15 -6.88 -14.50 -14.09
N ASN A 16 -8.20 -14.71 -14.13
CA ASN A 16 -9.11 -13.75 -14.74
C ASN A 16 -9.17 -12.45 -13.93
N TYR A 17 -9.15 -12.55 -12.60
CA TYR A 17 -9.10 -11.38 -11.73
C TYR A 17 -7.77 -10.61 -11.86
N ILE A 18 -6.63 -11.31 -11.91
CA ILE A 18 -5.31 -10.69 -12.15
C ILE A 18 -5.32 -9.95 -13.49
N LYS A 19 -5.89 -10.55 -14.52
CA LYS A 19 -5.98 -9.93 -15.84
C LYS A 19 -6.77 -8.61 -15.79
N ALA A 20 -7.85 -8.54 -15.01
CA ALA A 20 -8.60 -7.30 -14.80
C ALA A 20 -7.74 -6.22 -14.11
N LEU A 21 -7.01 -6.58 -13.05
CA LEU A 21 -6.09 -5.68 -12.35
C LEU A 21 -4.97 -5.16 -13.26
N ILE A 22 -4.39 -6.03 -14.10
CA ILE A 22 -3.38 -5.65 -15.09
C ILE A 22 -3.97 -4.61 -16.07
N TYR A 23 -5.21 -4.78 -16.51
CA TYR A 23 -5.85 -3.80 -17.38
C TYR A 23 -6.05 -2.44 -16.70
N ILE A 24 -6.47 -2.41 -15.43
CA ILE A 24 -6.53 -1.15 -14.65
C ILE A 24 -5.15 -0.47 -14.64
N PHE A 25 -4.10 -1.22 -14.29
CA PHE A 25 -2.75 -0.68 -14.15
C PHE A 25 -2.21 -0.05 -15.45
N HIS A 26 -2.59 -0.60 -16.61
CA HIS A 26 -2.18 -0.07 -17.91
C HIS A 26 -3.15 1.01 -18.46
N GLY A 27 -4.13 1.47 -17.68
CA GLY A 27 -5.13 2.45 -18.11
C GLY A 27 -6.13 1.91 -19.13
N LEU A 28 -6.21 0.59 -19.31
CA LEU A 28 -7.11 -0.09 -20.25
C LEU A 28 -8.48 -0.33 -19.59
N TYR A 29 -9.12 0.74 -19.11
CA TYR A 29 -10.30 0.65 -18.24
C TYR A 29 -11.49 -0.09 -18.88
N LYS A 30 -11.73 0.09 -20.19
CA LYS A 30 -12.81 -0.63 -20.91
C LYS A 30 -12.60 -2.15 -20.92
N ASP A 31 -11.35 -2.58 -21.07
CA ASP A 31 -11.00 -4.00 -21.03
C ASP A 31 -11.01 -4.54 -19.60
N ALA A 32 -10.61 -3.71 -18.63
CA ALA A 32 -10.74 -4.04 -17.20
C ALA A 32 -12.21 -4.30 -16.83
N ILE A 33 -13.12 -3.41 -17.20
CA ILE A 33 -14.56 -3.54 -16.91
C ILE A 33 -15.11 -4.84 -17.49
N ARG A 34 -14.88 -5.11 -18.78
CA ARG A 34 -15.31 -6.37 -19.42
C ARG A 34 -14.72 -7.60 -18.73
N GLN A 35 -13.47 -7.51 -18.29
CA GLN A 35 -12.81 -8.61 -17.60
C GLN A 35 -13.37 -8.81 -16.19
N TYR A 36 -13.76 -7.74 -15.48
CA TYR A 36 -14.47 -7.86 -14.20
C TYR A 36 -15.85 -8.49 -14.39
N ASP A 37 -16.64 -8.05 -15.36
CA ASP A 37 -17.96 -8.64 -15.68
C ASP A 37 -17.84 -10.14 -15.92
N PHE A 38 -16.90 -10.54 -16.79
CA PHE A 38 -16.66 -11.97 -17.06
C PHE A 38 -16.19 -12.75 -15.83
N THR A 39 -15.36 -12.15 -14.98
CA THR A 39 -14.86 -12.82 -13.77
C THR A 39 -15.95 -12.95 -12.72
N GLU A 40 -16.84 -11.96 -12.63
CA GLU A 40 -18.01 -11.94 -11.76
C GLU A 40 -18.99 -13.07 -12.14
N GLU A 41 -19.31 -13.20 -13.43
CA GLU A 41 -20.14 -14.31 -13.95
C GLU A 41 -19.53 -15.68 -13.61
N LEU A 42 -18.20 -15.83 -13.75
CA LEU A 42 -17.52 -17.07 -13.35
C LEU A 42 -17.58 -17.30 -11.83
N ALA A 43 -17.41 -16.25 -11.03
CA ALA A 43 -17.46 -16.35 -9.58
C ALA A 43 -18.85 -16.78 -9.11
N GLU A 44 -19.91 -16.29 -9.75
CA GLU A 44 -21.29 -16.72 -9.50
C GLU A 44 -21.49 -18.21 -9.83
N ILE A 45 -21.01 -18.68 -10.98
CA ILE A 45 -21.09 -20.11 -11.35
C ILE A 45 -20.39 -21.02 -10.32
N TYR A 46 -19.31 -20.54 -9.70
CA TYR A 46 -18.53 -21.29 -8.71
C TYR A 46 -18.88 -20.97 -7.25
N ASN A 47 -19.90 -20.14 -6.99
CA ASN A 47 -20.32 -19.68 -5.66
C ASN A 47 -19.17 -19.05 -4.83
N ASP A 48 -18.39 -18.15 -5.43
CA ASP A 48 -17.34 -17.37 -4.77
C ASP A 48 -17.78 -15.91 -4.55
N ASP A 49 -18.59 -15.69 -3.51
CA ASP A 49 -19.17 -14.38 -3.19
C ASP A 49 -18.11 -13.31 -2.87
N LYS A 50 -16.96 -13.72 -2.33
CA LYS A 50 -15.83 -12.80 -2.07
C LYS A 50 -15.27 -12.26 -3.36
N LEU A 51 -15.05 -13.14 -4.34
CA LEU A 51 -14.54 -12.72 -5.63
C LEU A 51 -15.58 -11.92 -6.41
N LYS A 52 -16.86 -12.25 -6.28
CA LYS A 52 -17.95 -11.45 -6.83
C LYS A 52 -17.87 -10.02 -6.31
N LEU A 53 -17.83 -9.83 -4.99
CA LEU A 53 -17.69 -8.52 -4.36
C LEU A 53 -16.42 -7.76 -4.80
N LYS A 54 -15.28 -8.47 -4.90
CA LYS A 54 -14.04 -7.88 -5.44
C LYS A 54 -14.18 -7.41 -6.89
N CYS A 55 -14.94 -8.12 -7.72
CA CYS A 55 -15.18 -7.74 -9.11
C CYS A 55 -16.10 -6.52 -9.18
N SER A 56 -17.17 -6.48 -8.38
CA SER A 56 -18.08 -5.32 -8.34
C SER A 56 -17.35 -4.05 -7.89
N ILE A 57 -16.54 -4.11 -6.82
CA ILE A 57 -15.72 -2.98 -6.37
C ILE A 57 -14.68 -2.58 -7.44
N GLY A 58 -13.96 -3.55 -8.02
CA GLY A 58 -12.96 -3.29 -9.05
C GLY A 58 -13.56 -2.65 -10.31
N LYS A 59 -14.75 -3.10 -10.72
CA LYS A 59 -15.52 -2.54 -11.83
C LYS A 59 -15.94 -1.11 -11.55
N ALA A 60 -16.48 -0.83 -10.37
CA ALA A 60 -16.86 0.53 -9.98
C ALA A 60 -15.65 1.47 -9.99
N ILE A 61 -14.50 1.04 -9.48
CA ILE A 61 -13.25 1.81 -9.56
C ILE A 61 -12.83 2.05 -11.02
N ALA A 62 -12.87 1.01 -11.87
CA ALA A 62 -12.50 1.14 -13.28
C ALA A 62 -13.44 2.09 -14.06
N LEU A 63 -14.75 2.01 -13.84
CA LEU A 63 -15.75 2.94 -14.40
C LEU A 63 -15.48 4.37 -13.97
N TYR A 64 -15.17 4.55 -12.69
CA TYR A 64 -14.89 5.86 -12.13
C TYR A 64 -13.60 6.48 -12.70
N LEU A 65 -12.53 5.68 -12.79
CA LEU A 65 -11.25 6.09 -13.39
C LEU A 65 -11.37 6.38 -14.89
N GLN A 66 -12.21 5.63 -15.62
CA GLN A 66 -12.50 5.91 -17.02
C GLN A 66 -13.16 7.28 -17.19
N GLY A 67 -13.98 7.71 -16.24
CA GLY A 67 -14.59 9.04 -16.18
C GLY A 67 -15.86 9.22 -17.01
N ASP A 68 -16.18 8.28 -17.91
CA ASP A 68 -17.34 8.35 -18.82
C ASP A 68 -18.67 7.97 -18.15
N ASP A 69 -18.65 7.17 -17.08
CA ASP A 69 -19.87 6.58 -16.48
C ASP A 69 -19.78 6.51 -14.94
N ARG A 70 -19.74 7.70 -14.33
CA ARG A 70 -19.64 7.82 -12.87
C ARG A 70 -20.92 7.40 -12.15
N ASP A 71 -22.07 7.67 -12.73
CA ASP A 71 -23.36 7.35 -12.10
C ASP A 71 -23.50 5.84 -11.90
N THR A 72 -23.09 5.03 -12.88
CA THR A 72 -23.07 3.57 -12.73
C THR A 72 -22.05 3.12 -11.69
N ALA A 73 -20.87 3.75 -11.63
CA ALA A 73 -19.90 3.45 -10.57
C ALA A 73 -20.47 3.74 -9.17
N MET A 74 -21.16 4.87 -9.01
CA MET A 74 -21.82 5.23 -7.75
C MET A 74 -22.95 4.26 -7.40
N ALA A 75 -23.77 3.85 -8.36
CA ALA A 75 -24.86 2.91 -8.15
C ALA A 75 -24.35 1.53 -7.68
N ILE A 76 -23.23 1.04 -8.24
CA ILE A 76 -22.61 -0.22 -7.79
C ILE A 76 -22.14 -0.11 -6.33
N MET A 77 -21.53 1.03 -5.95
CA MET A 77 -21.12 1.25 -4.56
C MET A 77 -22.32 1.37 -3.60
N ASP A 78 -23.40 2.03 -4.04
CA ASP A 78 -24.65 2.11 -3.27
C ASP A 78 -25.24 0.70 -3.06
N GLU A 79 -25.22 -0.17 -4.08
CA GLU A 79 -25.65 -1.57 -3.95
C GLU A 79 -24.78 -2.34 -2.94
N ILE A 80 -23.46 -2.20 -3.01
CA ILE A 80 -22.52 -2.83 -2.06
C ILE A 80 -22.81 -2.37 -0.62
N SER A 81 -23.06 -1.07 -0.43
CA SER A 81 -23.38 -0.51 0.89
C SER A 81 -24.68 -1.05 1.49
N SER A 82 -25.60 -1.50 0.63
CA SER A 82 -26.89 -2.06 1.01
C SER A 82 -26.86 -3.57 1.27
N MET A 83 -25.74 -4.23 0.98
CA MET A 83 -25.54 -5.63 1.34
C MET A 83 -25.63 -5.78 2.86
N ASP A 84 -26.21 -6.90 3.33
CA ASP A 84 -26.26 -7.19 4.76
C ASP A 84 -24.85 -7.53 5.26
N LEU A 85 -24.15 -6.48 5.71
CA LEU A 85 -22.83 -6.57 6.28
C LEU A 85 -22.87 -7.12 7.71
N ASP A 86 -24.02 -7.19 8.38
CA ASP A 86 -24.09 -7.78 9.73
C ASP A 86 -23.79 -9.29 9.70
N GLU A 87 -24.12 -9.99 8.61
CA GLU A 87 -23.76 -11.41 8.41
C GLU A 87 -22.37 -11.58 7.74
N ASN A 88 -21.90 -10.59 6.99
CA ASN A 88 -20.71 -10.72 6.11
C ASN A 88 -19.56 -9.75 6.42
N PHE A 89 -19.57 -9.05 7.56
CA PHE A 89 -18.57 -8.01 7.88
C PHE A 89 -17.12 -8.50 7.82
N LEU A 90 -16.84 -9.75 8.22
CA LEU A 90 -15.50 -10.32 8.15
C LEU A 90 -14.99 -10.40 6.71
N ASP A 91 -15.88 -10.75 5.79
CA ASP A 91 -15.58 -10.91 4.38
C ASP A 91 -15.42 -9.54 3.71
N ALA A 92 -16.25 -8.56 4.06
CA ALA A 92 -16.06 -7.18 3.64
C ALA A 92 -14.71 -6.61 4.10
N VAL A 93 -14.34 -6.77 5.39
CA VAL A 93 -13.03 -6.35 5.90
C VAL A 93 -11.88 -6.99 5.13
N ILE A 94 -11.99 -8.29 4.83
CA ILE A 94 -10.96 -9.00 4.05
C ILE A 94 -10.90 -8.45 2.63
N VAL A 95 -12.04 -8.30 1.96
CA VAL A 95 -12.11 -7.84 0.58
C VAL A 95 -11.54 -6.42 0.45
N PHE A 96 -12.00 -5.46 1.26
CA PHE A 96 -11.47 -4.10 1.23
C PHE A 96 -9.97 -4.06 1.57
N SER A 97 -9.52 -4.83 2.57
CA SER A 97 -8.10 -4.87 2.93
C SER A 97 -7.24 -5.47 1.81
N GLU A 98 -7.69 -6.54 1.16
CA GLU A 98 -6.96 -7.18 0.06
C GLU A 98 -6.95 -6.33 -1.20
N LEU A 99 -8.06 -5.67 -1.53
CA LEU A 99 -8.10 -4.71 -2.63
C LEU A 99 -7.11 -3.57 -2.38
N GLY A 100 -7.06 -3.05 -1.14
CA GLY A 100 -6.08 -2.04 -0.75
C GLY A 100 -4.65 -2.52 -0.99
N ASP A 101 -4.32 -3.77 -0.65
CA ASP A 101 -2.99 -4.36 -0.93
C ASP A 101 -2.69 -4.41 -2.42
N TYR A 102 -3.70 -4.71 -3.25
CA TYR A 102 -3.53 -4.79 -4.71
C TYR A 102 -3.27 -3.41 -5.30
N PHE A 103 -4.10 -2.43 -4.97
CA PHE A 103 -3.94 -1.07 -5.48
C PHE A 103 -2.65 -0.42 -4.98
N LEU A 104 -2.23 -0.67 -3.74
CA LEU A 104 -0.94 -0.19 -3.23
C LEU A 104 0.23 -0.79 -4.01
N ALA A 105 0.21 -2.10 -4.26
CA ALA A 105 1.26 -2.77 -5.05
C ALA A 105 1.31 -2.32 -6.51
N LEU A 106 0.22 -1.76 -7.02
CA LEU A 106 0.12 -1.18 -8.36
C LEU A 106 0.45 0.33 -8.39
N GLY A 107 0.84 0.94 -7.26
CA GLY A 107 1.18 2.37 -7.20
C GLY A 107 -0.04 3.29 -7.22
N HIS A 108 -1.18 2.79 -6.75
CA HIS A 108 -2.41 3.55 -6.58
C HIS A 108 -2.67 3.76 -5.07
N SER A 109 -1.75 4.43 -4.40
CA SER A 109 -1.73 4.55 -2.93
C SER A 109 -2.96 5.27 -2.37
N GLN A 110 -3.52 6.24 -3.10
CA GLN A 110 -4.75 6.93 -2.68
C GLN A 110 -5.95 5.97 -2.66
N ILE A 111 -6.12 5.18 -3.72
CA ILE A 111 -7.18 4.16 -3.81
C ILE A 111 -7.01 3.15 -2.66
N ALA A 112 -5.77 2.72 -2.42
CA ALA A 112 -5.45 1.81 -1.34
C ALA A 112 -5.80 2.40 0.04
N ALA A 113 -5.49 3.67 0.29
CA ALA A 113 -5.82 4.35 1.54
C ALA A 113 -7.33 4.34 1.78
N ASN A 114 -8.13 4.70 0.79
CA ASN A 114 -9.59 4.69 0.92
C ASN A 114 -10.14 3.29 1.19
N LEU A 115 -9.64 2.26 0.48
CA LEU A 115 -10.03 0.87 0.71
C LEU A 115 -9.64 0.38 2.12
N TYR A 116 -8.45 0.74 2.62
CA TYR A 116 -8.07 0.44 4.01
C TYR A 116 -8.95 1.18 5.01
N ASN A 117 -9.37 2.41 4.71
CA ASN A 117 -10.28 3.16 5.56
C ASN A 117 -11.65 2.48 5.66
N GLN A 118 -12.22 2.03 4.54
CA GLN A 118 -13.46 1.25 4.51
C GLN A 118 -13.34 -0.04 5.35
N ALA A 119 -12.23 -0.77 5.22
CA ALA A 119 -11.96 -1.94 6.06
C ALA A 119 -11.84 -1.60 7.56
N LEU A 120 -11.26 -0.44 7.88
CA LEU A 120 -11.06 0.03 9.24
C LEU A 120 -12.39 0.40 9.89
N GLU A 121 -13.26 1.11 9.18
CA GLU A 121 -14.57 1.50 9.67
C GLU A 121 -15.42 0.29 10.06
N VAL A 122 -15.50 -0.70 9.15
CA VAL A 122 -16.17 -1.98 9.46
C VAL A 122 -15.50 -2.65 10.67
N SER A 123 -14.16 -2.71 10.71
CA SER A 123 -13.46 -3.35 11.84
C SER A 123 -13.75 -2.70 13.20
N ILE A 124 -13.93 -1.37 13.23
CA ILE A 124 -14.20 -0.62 14.46
C ILE A 124 -15.61 -0.90 14.99
N ASP A 125 -16.61 -0.84 14.11
CA ASP A 125 -18.01 -1.07 14.44
C ASP A 125 -18.24 -2.49 14.98
N TYR A 126 -17.60 -3.49 14.36
CA TYR A 126 -17.66 -4.89 14.79
C TYR A 126 -16.58 -5.26 15.82
N LYS A 127 -15.90 -4.27 16.41
CA LYS A 127 -14.96 -4.41 17.55
C LYS A 127 -13.77 -5.36 17.30
N LEU A 128 -13.29 -5.44 16.06
CA LEU A 128 -12.12 -6.21 15.63
C LEU A 128 -10.82 -5.44 15.90
N SER A 129 -10.45 -5.30 17.18
CA SER A 129 -9.33 -4.45 17.62
C SER A 129 -7.98 -4.78 16.95
N PHE A 130 -7.60 -6.06 16.90
CA PHE A 130 -6.34 -6.49 16.27
C PHE A 130 -6.29 -6.16 14.77
N LYS A 131 -7.40 -6.34 14.07
CA LYS A 131 -7.48 -5.98 12.63
C LYS A 131 -7.40 -4.47 12.44
N SER A 132 -8.02 -3.70 13.34
CA SER A 132 -7.97 -2.23 13.30
C SER A 132 -6.54 -1.72 13.40
N GLU A 133 -5.71 -2.31 14.29
CA GLU A 133 -4.29 -1.93 14.42
C GLU A 133 -3.50 -2.21 13.14
N ILE A 134 -3.68 -3.38 12.53
CA ILE A 134 -3.02 -3.72 11.25
C ILE A 134 -3.46 -2.75 10.14
N LEU A 135 -4.76 -2.45 10.06
CA LEU A 135 -5.31 -1.55 9.04
C LEU A 135 -4.82 -0.12 9.19
N ILE A 136 -4.63 0.36 10.42
CA ILE A 136 -4.04 1.68 10.69
C ILE A 136 -2.63 1.77 10.13
N GLU A 137 -1.81 0.73 10.28
CA GLU A 137 -0.45 0.71 9.73
C GLU A 137 -0.45 0.74 8.20
N LYS A 138 -1.32 -0.06 7.58
CA LYS A 138 -1.52 -0.06 6.12
C LYS A 138 -2.00 1.31 5.61
N LEU A 139 -2.97 1.91 6.30
CA LEU A 139 -3.53 3.22 5.98
C LEU A 139 -2.47 4.32 6.08
N LYS A 140 -1.66 4.33 7.15
CA LYS A 140 -0.53 5.28 7.29
C LYS A 140 0.43 5.17 6.13
N ARG A 141 0.84 3.94 5.79
CA ARG A 141 1.78 3.69 4.70
C ARG A 141 1.25 4.21 3.36
N ALA A 142 -0.01 3.88 3.04
CA ALA A 142 -0.67 4.35 1.83
C ALA A 142 -0.82 5.88 1.80
N TYR A 143 -1.19 6.48 2.93
CA TYR A 143 -1.32 7.94 3.06
C TYR A 143 0.04 8.65 2.85
N ILE A 144 1.10 8.18 3.48
CA ILE A 144 2.46 8.72 3.28
C ILE A 144 2.86 8.63 1.82
N SER A 145 2.66 7.47 1.18
CA SER A 145 3.02 7.29 -0.22
C SER A 145 2.21 8.25 -1.11
N THR A 146 0.92 8.42 -0.82
CA THR A 146 0.05 9.40 -1.50
C THR A 146 0.54 10.82 -1.36
N VAL A 147 0.97 11.24 -0.15
CA VAL A 147 1.50 12.59 0.08
C VAL A 147 2.82 12.80 -0.68
N LEU A 148 3.69 11.79 -0.74
CA LEU A 148 4.94 11.85 -1.48
C LEU A 148 4.70 11.87 -3.01
N GLU A 149 3.73 11.12 -3.52
CA GLU A 149 3.29 11.17 -4.92
C GLU A 149 2.60 12.52 -5.26
N GLY A 150 1.83 13.05 -4.31
CA GLY A 150 1.02 14.27 -4.39
C GLY A 150 1.79 15.59 -4.44
N TYR A 151 3.13 15.58 -4.33
CA TYR A 151 3.94 16.72 -4.79
C TYR A 151 3.98 16.84 -6.33
N SER A 152 3.28 15.98 -7.08
CA SER A 152 3.22 16.00 -8.54
C SER A 152 1.84 15.81 -9.19
N ALA A 153 0.75 15.63 -8.44
CA ALA A 153 -0.53 15.19 -9.00
C ALA A 153 -1.77 15.91 -8.42
N ASP A 154 -1.93 17.19 -8.75
CA ASP A 154 -3.11 18.00 -8.38
C ASP A 154 -4.45 17.54 -9.02
N ASP A 155 -4.47 16.54 -9.92
CA ASP A 155 -5.67 16.24 -10.74
C ASP A 155 -6.42 14.93 -10.41
N MET A 156 -5.86 14.00 -9.60
CA MET A 156 -6.55 12.74 -9.24
C MET A 156 -7.27 12.78 -7.88
N VAL A 157 -6.92 13.75 -7.03
CA VAL A 157 -7.24 13.79 -5.59
C VAL A 157 -8.73 13.99 -5.31
N ASP A 158 -9.42 14.86 -6.05
CA ASP A 158 -10.74 15.36 -5.64
C ASP A 158 -11.94 14.44 -5.91
N LYS A 159 -11.74 13.24 -6.46
CA LYS A 159 -12.85 12.49 -7.09
C LYS A 159 -13.07 11.09 -6.53
N LEU A 160 -12.03 10.31 -6.21
CA LEU A 160 -12.23 8.91 -5.80
C LEU A 160 -12.71 8.72 -4.36
N ASP A 161 -12.42 9.66 -3.47
CA ASP A 161 -12.84 9.65 -2.06
C ASP A 161 -14.38 9.60 -1.97
N LEU A 162 -15.07 10.40 -2.79
CA LEU A 162 -16.53 10.42 -2.92
C LEU A 162 -17.15 9.08 -3.32
N LEU A 163 -16.42 8.26 -4.09
CA LEU A 163 -16.91 6.94 -4.52
C LEU A 163 -16.79 5.92 -3.39
N LEU A 164 -15.65 5.89 -2.71
CA LEU A 164 -15.33 4.84 -1.73
C LEU A 164 -15.93 5.13 -0.36
N ASP A 165 -16.12 6.40 0.02
CA ASP A 165 -16.83 6.79 1.25
C ASP A 165 -18.29 6.31 1.31
N LYS A 166 -18.83 5.85 0.18
CA LYS A 166 -20.16 5.26 0.11
C LYS A 166 -20.21 3.78 0.43
N ALA A 167 -19.08 3.06 0.35
CA ALA A 167 -19.09 1.60 0.41
C ALA A 167 -19.47 1.06 1.80
N TYR A 168 -19.18 1.82 2.86
CA TYR A 168 -19.59 1.57 4.24
C TYR A 168 -19.77 2.90 4.97
N ILE A 169 -20.74 2.95 5.89
CA ILE A 169 -21.00 4.13 6.72
C ILE A 169 -20.72 3.76 8.18
N ILE A 170 -19.65 4.34 8.73
CA ILE A 170 -19.25 4.17 10.14
C ILE A 170 -20.37 4.51 11.12
N LYS A 171 -20.60 3.63 12.10
CA LYS A 171 -21.59 3.82 13.18
C LYS A 171 -20.93 4.43 14.43
N ASP A 172 -19.73 3.98 14.82
CA ASP A 172 -18.97 4.43 15.98
C ASP A 172 -17.89 5.48 15.60
N VAL A 173 -18.35 6.70 15.28
CA VAL A 173 -17.51 7.82 14.84
C VAL A 173 -16.47 8.23 15.90
N GLU A 174 -16.81 8.14 17.18
CA GLU A 174 -15.90 8.54 18.27
C GLU A 174 -14.68 7.62 18.34
N LYS A 175 -14.92 6.31 18.31
CA LYS A 175 -13.84 5.32 18.34
C LYS A 175 -13.02 5.31 17.06
N TYR A 176 -13.65 5.58 15.91
CA TYR A 176 -12.95 5.86 14.66
C TYR A 176 -11.98 7.02 14.80
N ASN A 177 -12.46 8.17 15.30
CA ASN A 177 -11.61 9.34 15.51
C ASN A 177 -10.44 9.05 16.45
N ASP A 178 -10.63 8.23 17.48
CA ASP A 178 -9.55 7.80 18.37
C ASP A 178 -8.49 6.94 17.69
N GLN A 179 -8.89 6.05 16.76
CA GLN A 179 -7.94 5.30 15.95
C GLN A 179 -7.20 6.22 14.96
N ILE A 180 -7.89 7.16 14.30
CA ILE A 180 -7.29 8.11 13.36
C ILE A 180 -6.31 9.06 14.05
N LYS A 181 -6.50 9.42 15.33
CA LYS A 181 -5.50 10.17 16.11
C LYS A 181 -4.13 9.48 16.14
N LYS A 182 -4.07 8.14 16.04
CA LYS A 182 -2.80 7.39 15.95
C LYS A 182 -2.03 7.69 14.65
N ILE A 183 -2.73 8.13 13.59
CA ILE A 183 -2.12 8.63 12.36
C ILE A 183 -1.59 10.04 12.59
N SER A 184 -2.38 10.92 13.23
CA SER A 184 -1.92 12.27 13.59
C SER A 184 -0.68 12.26 14.48
N SER A 185 -0.52 11.27 15.37
CA SER A 185 0.68 11.16 16.21
C SER A 185 1.95 10.84 15.40
N PHE A 186 1.82 10.16 14.25
CA PHE A 186 2.94 9.94 13.34
C PHE A 186 3.41 11.26 12.71
N ASN A 187 2.47 12.15 12.35
CA ASN A 187 2.80 13.45 11.77
C ASN A 187 3.63 14.34 12.73
N MET A 188 3.47 14.16 14.05
CA MET A 188 4.33 14.86 15.03
C MET A 188 5.80 14.45 14.92
N LEU A 189 6.09 13.22 14.45
CA LEU A 189 7.47 12.75 14.28
C LEU A 189 8.21 13.58 13.23
N PHE A 190 7.53 14.09 12.19
CA PHE A 190 8.16 14.95 11.17
C PHE A 190 8.81 16.20 11.77
N TYR A 191 8.23 16.73 12.85
CA TYR A 191 8.69 17.94 13.53
C TYR A 191 9.59 17.64 14.74
N THR A 192 9.78 16.36 15.07
CA THR A 192 10.60 15.94 16.21
C THR A 192 12.01 15.60 15.73
N PRO A 193 13.09 16.16 16.33
CA PRO A 193 14.46 15.79 15.98
C PRO A 193 14.73 14.29 16.12
N PHE A 194 15.52 13.72 15.22
CA PHE A 194 15.87 12.29 15.29
C PHE A 194 16.91 12.06 16.40
N PRO A 195 16.67 11.17 17.38
CA PRO A 195 17.52 11.09 18.57
C PRO A 195 18.88 10.43 18.32
N TYR A 196 19.06 9.73 17.19
CA TYR A 196 20.25 8.90 16.92
C TYR A 196 21.24 9.53 15.93
N ILE A 197 21.18 10.85 15.73
CA ILE A 197 22.13 11.56 14.87
C ILE A 197 23.56 11.42 15.42
N THR A 198 24.48 11.04 14.55
CA THR A 198 25.91 10.86 14.85
C THR A 198 26.83 11.75 14.01
N GLY A 199 26.32 12.30 12.91
CA GLY A 199 27.00 13.23 12.01
C GLY A 199 27.63 12.57 10.78
N LYS A 200 27.81 13.34 9.70
CA LYS A 200 28.28 12.85 8.38
C LYS A 200 29.67 12.19 8.40
N LYS A 201 30.52 12.48 9.39
CA LYS A 201 31.89 11.96 9.48
C LYS A 201 32.00 10.67 10.32
N ARG A 202 31.04 10.40 11.20
CA ARG A 202 31.14 9.32 12.18
C ARG A 202 30.53 8.04 11.63
N VAL A 203 31.38 7.02 11.45
CA VAL A 203 30.94 5.68 11.05
C VAL A 203 30.68 4.85 12.31
N ILE A 204 29.49 4.27 12.40
CA ILE A 204 29.09 3.37 13.48
C ILE A 204 28.87 1.94 12.96
N PRO A 205 29.26 0.92 13.75
CA PRO A 205 28.96 -0.47 13.41
C PRO A 205 27.48 -0.79 13.64
N TYR A 206 26.97 -1.82 12.97
CA TYR A 206 25.60 -2.32 13.14
C TYR A 206 25.19 -2.47 14.61
N SER A 207 26.08 -2.98 15.48
CA SER A 207 25.77 -3.18 16.90
C SER A 207 25.34 -1.89 17.62
N LYS A 208 25.78 -0.72 17.14
CA LYS A 208 25.43 0.60 17.69
C LYS A 208 24.26 1.28 16.99
N LEU A 209 23.62 0.64 16.00
CA LEU A 209 22.37 1.14 15.45
C LEU A 209 21.26 1.09 16.51
N PRO A 210 20.22 1.94 16.38
CA PRO A 210 18.94 1.77 17.06
C PRO A 210 18.40 0.35 16.88
N LYS A 211 17.67 -0.16 17.87
CA LYS A 211 17.16 -1.54 17.87
C LYS A 211 16.11 -1.74 16.77
N GLU A 212 15.28 -0.73 16.58
CA GLU A 212 14.21 -0.60 15.61
C GLU A 212 14.75 -0.78 14.17
N LEU A 213 15.94 -0.25 13.86
CA LEU A 213 16.59 -0.43 12.55
C LEU A 213 17.21 -1.83 12.33
N LYS A 214 17.24 -2.69 13.36
CA LYS A 214 17.85 -4.04 13.31
C LYS A 214 16.83 -5.15 13.20
N GLU A 215 15.71 -5.00 13.89
CA GLU A 215 14.73 -6.08 14.08
C GLU A 215 13.76 -6.15 12.91
N ASP A 216 13.41 -4.99 12.34
CA ASP A 216 12.30 -4.89 11.41
C ASP A 216 12.72 -4.73 9.95
N TYR A 217 11.74 -5.00 9.08
CA TYR A 217 11.82 -4.65 7.68
C TYR A 217 11.33 -3.21 7.51
N LEU A 218 12.17 -2.36 6.92
CA LEU A 218 11.84 -0.97 6.65
C LEU A 218 11.01 -0.92 5.37
N GLU A 219 9.79 -0.41 5.46
CA GLU A 219 8.87 -0.34 4.32
C GLU A 219 9.25 0.81 3.40
N VAL A 220 9.52 0.52 2.13
CA VAL A 220 9.86 1.56 1.16
C VAL A 220 8.57 2.25 0.69
N VAL A 221 8.64 3.58 0.56
CA VAL A 221 7.55 4.43 0.04
C VAL A 221 8.01 5.30 -1.13
N TYR A 222 9.32 5.48 -1.32
CA TYR A 222 9.89 6.12 -2.50
C TYR A 222 11.34 5.64 -2.69
N PHE A 223 11.84 5.66 -3.92
CA PHE A 223 13.28 5.48 -4.16
C PHE A 223 13.74 6.20 -5.42
N GLU A 224 15.00 6.62 -5.43
CA GLU A 224 15.64 7.23 -6.59
C GLU A 224 17.13 6.89 -6.69
N TYR A 225 17.66 6.91 -7.92
CA TYR A 225 19.07 6.70 -8.18
C TYR A 225 19.85 8.01 -8.05
N ILE A 226 20.87 8.03 -7.18
CA ILE A 226 21.68 9.23 -6.90
C ILE A 226 22.84 9.39 -7.89
N SER A 227 23.33 8.29 -8.47
CA SER A 227 24.50 8.30 -9.37
C SER A 227 24.11 7.99 -10.81
N GLU A 228 24.77 8.63 -11.78
CA GLU A 228 24.64 8.32 -13.21
C GLU A 228 24.86 6.82 -13.51
N ASN A 229 25.77 6.18 -12.77
CA ASN A 229 26.07 4.74 -12.91
C ASN A 229 25.08 3.81 -12.19
N LYS A 230 23.99 4.34 -11.60
CA LYS A 230 22.97 3.59 -10.83
C LYS A 230 23.49 2.72 -9.67
N GLU A 231 24.69 2.97 -9.17
CA GLU A 231 25.30 2.16 -8.09
C GLU A 231 24.89 2.59 -6.68
N GLN A 232 24.20 3.73 -6.56
CA GLN A 232 23.70 4.25 -5.30
C GLN A 232 22.23 4.64 -5.42
N ILE A 233 21.43 4.13 -4.49
CA ILE A 233 19.98 4.36 -4.39
C ILE A 233 19.70 5.06 -3.06
N LEU A 234 18.88 6.11 -3.10
CA LEU A 234 18.22 6.66 -1.93
C LEU A 234 16.85 6.01 -1.82
N PHE A 235 16.60 5.30 -0.73
CA PHE A 235 15.27 4.83 -0.39
C PHE A 235 14.68 5.74 0.68
N ILE A 236 13.43 6.15 0.52
CA ILE A 236 12.64 6.70 1.61
C ILE A 236 11.83 5.56 2.20
N VAL A 237 11.99 5.36 3.51
CA VAL A 237 11.32 4.29 4.24
C VAL A 237 10.43 4.86 5.33
N SER A 238 9.28 4.23 5.49
CA SER A 238 8.37 4.42 6.62
C SER A 238 8.70 3.41 7.71
N HIS A 239 8.76 3.89 8.95
CA HIS A 239 8.89 3.04 10.14
C HIS A 239 8.00 3.58 11.25
N TYR A 240 7.22 2.70 11.86
CA TYR A 240 6.21 3.05 12.87
C TYR A 240 6.74 3.98 13.98
N GLU A 241 7.85 3.61 14.60
CA GLU A 241 8.40 4.37 15.75
C GLU A 241 9.38 5.48 15.34
N LEU A 242 9.99 5.37 14.16
CA LEU A 242 11.11 6.24 13.76
C LEU A 242 10.67 7.33 12.79
N GLY A 243 9.49 7.23 12.20
CA GLY A 243 9.00 8.13 11.16
C GLY A 243 9.62 7.83 9.79
N LEU A 244 9.63 8.84 8.92
CA LEU A 244 10.26 8.76 7.61
C LEU A 244 11.79 8.93 7.70
N LEU A 245 12.51 8.03 7.05
CA LEU A 245 13.98 8.00 7.02
C LEU A 245 14.48 7.80 5.60
N GLY A 246 15.61 8.43 5.27
CA GLY A 246 16.32 8.14 4.02
C GLY A 246 17.41 7.10 4.23
N ILE A 247 17.39 5.98 3.50
CA ILE A 247 18.44 4.97 3.52
C ILE A 247 19.24 5.06 2.22
N LYS A 248 20.49 5.51 2.32
CA LYS A 248 21.43 5.51 1.17
C LYS A 248 22.15 4.18 1.09
N VAL A 249 21.94 3.46 -0.01
CA VAL A 249 22.46 2.12 -0.22
C VAL A 249 23.31 2.08 -1.48
N LYS A 250 24.50 1.46 -1.38
CA LYS A 250 25.29 1.09 -2.54
C LYS A 250 24.95 -0.34 -2.94
N THR A 251 24.47 -0.55 -4.16
CA THR A 251 24.07 -1.86 -4.67
C THR A 251 24.23 -1.90 -6.18
N SER A 252 24.41 -3.10 -6.74
CA SER A 252 24.27 -3.34 -8.19
C SER A 252 22.91 -3.95 -8.56
N GLU A 253 22.01 -4.12 -7.59
CA GLU A 253 20.64 -4.57 -7.87
C GLU A 253 19.89 -3.50 -8.68
N ASN A 254 19.19 -3.94 -9.72
CA ASN A 254 18.31 -3.08 -10.50
C ASN A 254 16.92 -3.06 -9.82
N VAL A 255 16.53 -1.90 -9.29
CA VAL A 255 15.29 -1.66 -8.57
C VAL A 255 14.41 -0.80 -9.45
N THR A 256 13.22 -1.28 -9.77
CA THR A 256 12.31 -0.65 -10.73
C THR A 256 10.86 -0.90 -10.34
N GLY A 257 9.95 -0.04 -10.77
CA GLY A 257 8.52 -0.18 -10.49
C GLY A 257 8.14 0.50 -9.19
N VAL A 258 7.08 0.00 -8.55
CA VAL A 258 6.40 0.62 -7.41
C VAL A 258 7.20 0.43 -6.12
N ALA A 259 7.44 1.52 -5.39
CA ALA A 259 8.29 1.57 -4.21
C ALA A 259 7.77 0.67 -3.07
N GLU A 260 6.45 0.61 -2.93
CA GLU A 260 5.74 -0.10 -1.87
C GLU A 260 5.83 -1.62 -1.99
N ASN A 261 6.32 -2.12 -3.13
CA ASN A 261 6.67 -3.52 -3.27
C ASN A 261 8.02 -3.87 -2.67
N TYR A 262 8.74 -2.92 -2.05
CA TYR A 262 10.06 -3.16 -1.48
C TYR A 262 10.09 -3.00 0.04
N THR A 263 10.89 -3.85 0.68
CA THR A 263 11.31 -3.67 2.07
C THR A 263 12.81 -3.85 2.22
N LEU A 264 13.40 -3.09 3.14
CA LEU A 264 14.84 -3.11 3.40
C LEU A 264 15.16 -3.76 4.73
N LYS A 265 16.25 -4.53 4.77
CA LYS A 265 16.84 -5.03 6.01
C LYS A 265 18.33 -4.78 6.03
N ILE A 266 18.81 -4.03 7.01
CA ILE A 266 20.24 -3.75 7.19
C ILE A 266 20.92 -5.03 7.70
N LYS A 267 22.01 -5.47 7.04
CA LYS A 267 22.72 -6.70 7.44
C LYS A 267 23.54 -6.45 8.71
N PRO A 268 23.71 -7.45 9.61
CA PRO A 268 24.51 -7.30 10.83
C PRO A 268 25.98 -6.92 10.63
N THR A 269 26.51 -7.07 9.43
CA THR A 269 27.90 -6.69 9.06
C THR A 269 28.00 -5.27 8.49
N ALA A 270 26.91 -4.51 8.44
CA ALA A 270 26.88 -3.15 7.93
C ALA A 270 27.60 -2.17 8.86
N LYS A 271 28.13 -1.10 8.26
CA LYS A 271 28.53 0.12 8.95
C LYS A 271 27.73 1.27 8.35
N ALA A 272 27.26 2.15 9.22
CA ALA A 272 26.38 3.24 8.84
C ALA A 272 26.93 4.59 9.31
N LYS A 273 26.48 5.67 8.67
CA LYS A 273 26.47 7.01 9.26
C LYS A 273 25.01 7.44 9.42
N ILE A 274 24.71 8.16 10.50
CA ILE A 274 23.36 8.71 10.71
C ILE A 274 23.50 10.22 10.84
N TYR A 275 22.89 10.97 9.93
CA TYR A 275 23.02 12.43 9.87
C TYR A 275 21.75 13.11 9.40
N GLU A 276 21.65 14.42 9.62
CA GLU A 276 20.50 15.21 9.20
C GLU A 276 20.45 15.33 7.66
N PRO A 277 19.26 15.20 7.05
CA PRO A 277 19.09 15.49 5.63
C PRO A 277 19.45 16.95 5.33
N ASP A 278 19.74 17.23 4.06
CA ASP A 278 19.76 18.63 3.62
C ASP A 278 18.32 19.19 3.57
N GLU A 279 18.20 20.51 3.53
CA GLU A 279 16.91 21.21 3.56
C GLU A 279 16.02 20.79 2.39
N THR A 280 16.58 20.51 1.22
CA THR A 280 15.83 20.08 0.04
C THR A 280 15.18 18.72 0.28
N LEU A 281 15.96 17.68 0.62
CA LEU A 281 15.39 16.35 0.90
C LEU A 281 14.43 16.35 2.09
N LYS A 282 14.67 17.22 3.07
CA LYS A 282 13.78 17.39 4.22
C LYS A 282 12.44 17.99 3.81
N ASN A 283 12.42 18.97 2.93
CA ASN A 283 11.19 19.60 2.45
C ASN A 283 10.42 18.70 1.48
N ASP A 284 11.14 18.01 0.60
CA ASP A 284 10.53 17.15 -0.43
C ASP A 284 9.93 15.88 0.16
N PHE A 285 10.60 15.26 1.15
CA PHE A 285 10.20 13.94 1.67
C PHE A 285 9.85 13.90 3.15
N LEU A 286 9.97 15.01 3.88
CA LEU A 286 9.73 15.09 5.34
C LEU A 286 10.54 14.07 6.17
N ILE A 287 11.70 13.65 5.64
CA ILE A 287 12.55 12.66 6.31
C ILE A 287 13.30 13.27 7.48
N ARG A 288 13.49 12.48 8.54
CA ARG A 288 14.08 12.97 9.80
C ARG A 288 15.60 12.75 9.88
N ALA A 289 16.10 11.76 9.16
CA ALA A 289 17.51 11.41 9.13
C ALA A 289 17.87 10.65 7.85
N ILE A 290 19.14 10.76 7.45
CA ILE A 290 19.79 9.91 6.47
C ILE A 290 20.62 8.86 7.18
N ILE A 291 20.39 7.61 6.84
CA ILE A 291 21.19 6.44 7.23
C ILE A 291 21.96 6.00 5.99
N GLU A 292 23.26 6.32 5.95
CA GLU A 292 24.13 5.97 4.83
C GLU A 292 24.89 4.68 5.14
N ILE A 293 24.62 3.63 4.39
CA ILE A 293 25.34 2.36 4.48
C ILE A 293 26.59 2.44 3.61
N ILE A 294 27.76 2.36 4.25
CA ILE A 294 29.03 2.70 3.62
C ILE A 294 29.47 1.66 2.60
N GLN A 295 29.21 0.40 2.91
CA GLN A 295 29.65 -0.74 2.12
C GLN A 295 28.56 -1.20 1.14
N LYS A 296 29.00 -1.66 -0.04
CA LYS A 296 28.13 -2.24 -1.06
C LYS A 296 27.44 -3.52 -0.56
N ASP A 297 26.19 -3.72 -0.97
CA ASP A 297 25.38 -4.93 -0.75
C ASP A 297 25.20 -5.30 0.74
N LYS A 298 25.25 -4.31 1.65
CA LYS A 298 25.02 -4.47 3.09
C LYS A 298 23.60 -4.17 3.55
N VAL A 299 22.70 -3.91 2.60
CA VAL A 299 21.25 -3.91 2.81
C VAL A 299 20.68 -5.03 1.97
N LYS A 300 19.77 -5.82 2.54
CA LYS A 300 18.96 -6.77 1.79
C LYS A 300 17.71 -6.04 1.31
N ILE A 301 17.57 -5.93 -0.01
CA ILE A 301 16.37 -5.38 -0.66
C ILE A 301 15.46 -6.57 -0.94
N ASN A 302 14.25 -6.59 -0.39
CA ASN A 302 13.29 -7.67 -0.63
C ASN A 302 12.12 -7.11 -1.41
N TYR A 303 11.84 -7.73 -2.55
CA TYR A 303 10.61 -7.50 -3.27
C TYR A 303 9.50 -8.35 -2.66
N SER A 304 8.44 -7.70 -2.18
CA SER A 304 7.26 -8.33 -1.62
C SER A 304 6.07 -8.09 -2.53
N LEU A 305 5.61 -9.16 -3.18
CA LEU A 305 4.31 -9.16 -3.82
C LEU A 305 3.19 -9.34 -2.78
N PRO A 306 2.00 -8.75 -3.00
CA PRO A 306 0.79 -9.10 -2.26
C PRO A 306 0.60 -10.62 -2.18
N SER A 307 0.04 -11.06 -1.05
CA SER A 307 -0.22 -12.48 -0.75
C SER A 307 -0.96 -13.21 -1.88
N PHE A 308 -1.83 -12.50 -2.59
CA PHE A 308 -2.57 -13.00 -3.74
C PHE A 308 -1.68 -13.51 -4.89
N PHE A 309 -0.61 -12.79 -5.25
CA PHE A 309 0.33 -13.28 -6.27
C PHE A 309 1.14 -14.49 -5.78
N LYS A 310 1.26 -14.68 -4.46
CA LYS A 310 1.91 -15.87 -3.87
C LYS A 310 1.01 -17.10 -3.89
N GLN A 311 -0.31 -16.93 -4.01
CA GLN A 311 -1.27 -18.04 -4.14
C GLN A 311 -1.26 -18.67 -5.54
N LEU A 312 -0.67 -17.99 -6.52
CA LEU A 312 -0.26 -18.58 -7.78
C LEU A 312 1.00 -19.44 -7.50
N ASN A 313 0.81 -20.64 -6.95
CA ASN A 313 1.84 -21.67 -7.09
C ASN A 313 1.94 -22.03 -8.59
N LEU A 314 2.69 -21.23 -9.33
CA LEU A 314 3.19 -21.55 -10.67
C LEU A 314 4.48 -22.35 -10.56
#